data_AF-A0A8S3VI21-F1
#
_entry.id   AF-A0A8S3VI21-F1
#
_cell.length_a   1.000
_cell.length_b   1.000
_cell.length_c   1.000
_cell.angle_alpha   90.00
_cell.angle_beta   90.00
_cell.angle_gamma   90.00
#
_symmetry.space_group_name_H-M   'P 1'
#
loop_
_entity.id
_entity.type
_entity.pdbx_description
1 polymer ?
#
loop_
_entity_poly.entity_id
_entity_poly.type
_entity_poly.pdbx_seq_one_letter_code
_entity_poly.pdbx_strand_id
1 'polypeptide(L)'
;MIYTKKNLKISTWNINGYISKGFNKFEDDIFVDNLLQQDIFCLQETHCDLDNCLELPNFQRPVHLIRPRTKPSGKRHGGLSVYILNTIRPGVKFLEHATNDFIWLKLDRTFFGFQEDLYICFVYNPPENSSYYRKLNYNILEMIENDIVKYSQSGKIMIAGDLNARTACEIGFIFHYLTITNVILV
;
A
#
# COMPACT_ATOMS: atom_id res chain seq x y z
N MET A 1 -23.61 8.22 3.24
CA MET A 1 -22.83 9.43 3.58
C MET A 1 -21.86 9.66 2.42
N ILE A 2 -21.85 10.85 1.81
CA ILE A 2 -20.95 11.19 0.70
C ILE A 2 -19.71 11.85 1.31
N TYR A 3 -18.52 11.50 0.83
CA TYR A 3 -17.26 12.13 1.24
C TYR A 3 -17.23 13.60 0.82
N THR A 4 -16.90 14.51 1.74
CA THR A 4 -17.02 15.96 1.52
C THR A 4 -15.69 16.71 1.47
N LYS A 5 -14.57 16.03 1.76
CA LYS A 5 -13.25 16.67 1.75
C LYS A 5 -12.80 16.87 0.30
N LYS A 6 -12.26 18.05 -0.01
CA LYS A 6 -11.85 18.42 -1.37
C LYS A 6 -10.72 17.56 -1.95
N ASN A 7 -9.83 17.05 -1.09
CA ASN A 7 -8.63 16.33 -1.49
C ASN A 7 -8.54 15.00 -0.72
N LEU A 8 -8.18 13.93 -1.41
CA LEU A 8 -7.86 12.63 -0.82
C LEU A 8 -6.34 12.49 -0.72
N LYS A 9 -5.83 12.23 0.49
CA LYS A 9 -4.40 12.06 0.75
C LYS A 9 -4.04 10.58 0.81
N ILE A 10 -3.19 10.15 -0.12
CA ILE A 10 -2.77 8.76 -0.27
C ILE A 10 -1.26 8.72 -0.25
N SER A 11 -0.67 7.90 0.61
CA SER A 11 0.79 7.78 0.69
C SER A 11 1.26 6.33 0.78
N THR A 12 2.55 6.15 0.58
CA THR A 12 3.22 4.88 0.70
C THR A 12 4.58 5.07 1.34
N TRP A 13 5.00 4.17 2.23
CA TRP A 13 6.29 4.29 2.91
C TRP A 13 6.92 2.93 3.20
N ASN A 14 8.08 2.66 2.62
CA ASN A 14 8.94 1.57 3.08
C ASN A 14 9.56 1.95 4.43
N ILE A 15 9.14 1.27 5.49
CA ILE A 15 9.56 1.56 6.85
C ILE A 15 10.67 0.62 7.33
N ASN A 16 11.20 -0.31 6.54
CA ASN A 16 12.32 -1.19 6.93
C ASN A 16 12.23 -1.71 8.41
N GLY A 17 11.09 -2.29 8.74
CA GLY A 17 10.70 -2.76 10.05
C GLY A 17 10.08 -1.69 10.94
N TYR A 18 8.88 -1.99 11.46
CA TYR A 18 8.26 -1.17 12.51
C TYR A 18 9.10 -1.15 13.80
N ILE A 19 9.77 -2.27 14.11
CA ILE A 19 10.90 -2.31 15.06
C ILE A 19 12.20 -2.44 14.29
N SER A 20 13.04 -1.42 14.43
CA SER A 20 14.38 -1.36 13.82
C SER A 20 15.40 -0.91 14.84
N LYS A 21 16.47 -1.69 15.00
CA LYS A 21 17.57 -1.43 15.97
C LYS A 21 17.09 -1.18 17.41
N GLY A 22 16.02 -1.84 17.84
CA GLY A 22 15.44 -1.69 19.19
C GLY A 22 14.49 -0.52 19.36
N PHE A 23 14.24 0.26 18.31
CA PHE A 23 13.29 1.37 18.32
C PHE A 23 11.98 0.99 17.63
N ASN A 24 10.86 1.30 18.28
CA ASN A 24 9.52 1.13 17.73
C ASN A 24 9.08 2.44 17.07
N LYS A 25 8.88 2.42 15.74
CA LYS A 25 8.50 3.62 14.98
C LYS A 25 7.11 4.15 15.34
N PHE A 26 6.24 3.32 15.91
CA PHE A 26 4.91 3.74 16.37
C PHE A 26 4.95 4.45 17.73
N GLU A 27 6.13 4.54 18.36
CA GLU A 27 6.40 5.38 19.54
C GLU A 27 7.05 6.72 19.15
N ASP A 28 7.31 6.95 17.86
CA ASP A 28 7.84 8.22 17.35
C ASP A 28 6.69 9.14 16.96
N ASP A 29 6.51 10.24 17.71
CA ASP A 29 5.41 11.18 17.49
C ASP A 29 5.45 11.79 16.08
N ILE A 30 6.63 12.10 15.54
CA ILE A 30 6.76 12.69 14.21
C ILE A 30 6.32 11.68 13.15
N PHE A 31 6.74 10.42 13.28
CA PHE A 31 6.32 9.36 12.38
C PHE A 31 4.80 9.17 12.43
N VAL A 32 4.22 9.06 13.62
CA VAL A 32 2.78 8.87 13.83
C VAL A 32 2.00 10.07 13.29
N ASP A 33 2.40 11.30 13.60
CA ASP A 33 1.75 12.52 13.12
C ASP A 33 1.72 12.60 11.59
N ASN A 34 2.79 12.17 10.92
CA ASN A 34 2.82 12.09 9.46
C ASN A 34 1.80 11.07 8.90
N LEU A 35 1.63 9.92 9.57
CA LEU A 35 0.64 8.91 9.19
C LEU A 35 -0.80 9.38 9.46
N LEU A 36 -1.05 10.06 10.58
CA LEU A 36 -2.39 10.56 10.95
C LEU A 36 -2.91 11.66 10.02
N GLN A 37 -2.05 12.30 9.23
CA GLN A 37 -2.45 13.28 8.23
C GLN A 37 -3.00 12.66 6.93
N GLN A 38 -2.89 11.34 6.75
CA GLN A 38 -3.29 10.62 5.54
C GLN A 38 -4.73 10.12 5.63
N ASP A 39 -5.36 9.87 4.48
CA ASP A 39 -6.68 9.23 4.43
C ASP A 39 -6.54 7.72 4.13
N ILE A 40 -5.61 7.35 3.25
CA ILE A 40 -5.22 5.97 2.94
C ILE A 40 -3.70 5.91 2.89
N PHE A 41 -3.08 4.90 3.49
CA PHE A 41 -1.65 4.70 3.27
C PHE A 41 -1.24 3.24 3.35
N CYS A 42 -0.09 2.92 2.74
CA CYS A 42 0.52 1.61 2.81
C CYS A 42 1.95 1.69 3.34
N LEU A 43 2.26 0.81 4.29
CA LEU A 43 3.62 0.63 4.79
C LEU A 43 4.24 -0.63 4.17
N GLN A 44 5.44 -0.52 3.59
CA GLN A 44 6.25 -1.65 3.12
C GLN A 44 7.32 -2.04 4.14
N GLU A 45 7.84 -3.27 4.02
CA GLU A 45 8.82 -3.86 4.94
C GLU A 45 8.39 -3.76 6.41
N THR A 46 7.11 -3.96 6.68
CA THR A 46 6.60 -3.77 8.03
C THR A 46 7.24 -4.71 9.04
N HIS A 47 7.62 -5.94 8.63
CA HIS A 47 8.20 -6.97 9.51
C HIS A 47 7.24 -7.39 10.65
N CYS A 48 5.94 -7.25 10.43
CA CYS A 48 4.90 -7.60 11.41
C CYS A 48 4.62 -9.10 11.48
N ASP A 49 4.06 -9.51 12.62
CA ASP A 49 3.39 -10.80 12.83
C ASP A 49 1.89 -10.55 13.08
N LEU A 50 1.07 -11.61 13.05
CA LEU A 50 -0.38 -11.52 13.25
C LEU A 50 -0.77 -10.95 14.63
N ASP A 51 0.11 -11.08 15.61
CA ASP A 51 -0.11 -10.67 17.01
C ASP A 51 0.26 -9.20 17.26
N ASN A 52 0.93 -8.53 16.31
CA ASN A 52 1.38 -7.15 16.49
C ASN A 52 0.27 -6.20 16.01
N CYS A 53 -0.50 -5.64 16.93
CA CYS A 53 -1.46 -4.58 16.60
C CYS A 53 -0.73 -3.24 16.38
N LEU A 54 -0.44 -2.92 15.12
CA LEU A 54 -0.02 -1.58 14.71
C LEU A 54 -1.25 -0.68 14.50
N GLU A 55 -2.09 -0.56 15.52
CA GLU A 55 -3.31 0.24 15.39
C GLU A 55 -2.99 1.73 15.53
N LEU A 56 -3.72 2.54 14.75
CA LEU A 56 -3.65 4.00 14.84
C LEU A 56 -5.05 4.56 15.11
N PRO A 57 -5.14 5.64 15.91
CA PRO A 57 -6.42 6.27 16.19
C PRO A 57 -7.08 6.74 14.88
N ASN A 58 -8.41 6.58 14.81
CA ASN A 58 -9.24 6.94 13.66
C ASN A 58 -9.06 6.09 12.39
N PHE A 59 -8.14 5.13 12.37
CA PHE A 59 -8.01 4.17 11.27
C PHE A 59 -8.74 2.88 11.60
N GLN A 60 -9.18 2.18 10.56
CA GLN A 60 -9.62 0.80 10.71
C GLN A 60 -8.40 -0.05 11.08
N ARG A 61 -8.62 -1.17 11.78
CA ARG A 61 -7.60 -2.21 11.95
C ARG A 61 -6.95 -2.51 10.59
N PRO A 62 -5.62 -2.34 10.47
CA PRO A 62 -4.93 -2.44 9.19
C PRO A 62 -5.02 -3.85 8.61
N VAL A 63 -4.98 -3.92 7.28
CA VAL A 63 -4.84 -5.19 6.56
C VAL A 63 -3.37 -5.47 6.35
N HIS A 64 -2.88 -6.54 6.98
CA HIS A 64 -1.49 -6.97 6.88
C HIS A 64 -1.35 -8.09 5.84
N LEU A 65 -0.49 -7.89 4.84
CA LEU A 65 0.00 -8.98 3.99
C LEU A 65 1.37 -9.41 4.52
N ILE A 66 1.38 -10.52 5.25
CA ILE A 66 2.56 -11.01 5.95
C ILE A 66 3.24 -12.07 5.10
N ARG A 67 4.51 -11.84 4.76
CA ARG A 67 5.31 -12.84 4.04
C ARG A 67 5.66 -14.04 4.93
N PRO A 68 5.76 -15.25 4.35
CA PRO A 68 6.22 -16.44 5.06
C PRO A 68 7.59 -16.21 5.72
N ARG A 69 7.80 -16.81 6.90
CA ARG A 69 9.11 -16.78 7.55
C ARG A 69 10.12 -17.54 6.72
N THR A 70 11.32 -16.99 6.58
CA THR A 70 12.45 -17.72 5.97
C THR A 70 12.97 -18.83 6.89
N LYS A 71 12.81 -18.66 8.21
CA LYS A 71 13.14 -19.64 9.26
C LYS A 71 12.08 -19.58 10.37
N PRO A 72 11.63 -20.71 10.95
CA PRO A 72 10.56 -20.73 11.97
C PRO A 72 10.81 -19.80 13.17
N SER A 73 12.06 -19.73 13.64
CA SER A 73 12.52 -18.88 14.75
C SER A 73 13.11 -17.53 14.32
N GLY A 74 13.07 -17.20 13.02
CA GLY A 74 13.69 -16.00 12.47
C GLY A 74 12.77 -14.78 12.48
N LYS A 75 13.40 -13.59 12.39
CA LYS A 75 12.69 -12.32 12.17
C LYS A 75 11.85 -12.39 10.89
N ARG A 76 10.69 -11.73 10.90
CA ARG A 76 9.89 -11.49 9.68
C ARG A 76 10.60 -10.49 8.78
N HIS A 77 10.48 -10.71 7.48
CA HIS A 77 11.06 -9.85 6.45
C HIS A 77 9.99 -9.46 5.43
N GLY A 78 10.03 -8.23 4.94
CA GLY A 78 9.02 -7.67 4.05
C GLY A 78 7.66 -7.45 4.71
N GLY A 79 6.62 -7.57 3.88
CA GLY A 79 5.21 -7.43 4.27
C GLY A 79 4.64 -6.03 4.04
N LEU A 80 3.34 -5.99 3.74
CA LEU A 80 2.56 -4.79 3.52
C LEU A 80 1.57 -4.57 4.67
N SER A 81 1.31 -3.32 5.01
CA SER A 81 0.20 -2.96 5.91
C SER A 81 -0.56 -1.77 5.36
N VAL A 82 -1.84 -1.97 5.06
CA VAL A 82 -2.72 -0.93 4.51
C VAL A 82 -3.65 -0.39 5.57
N TYR A 83 -3.70 0.93 5.65
CA TYR A 83 -4.49 1.69 6.60
C TYR A 83 -5.50 2.55 5.85
N ILE A 84 -6.74 2.56 6.35
CA ILE A 84 -7.83 3.35 5.79
C ILE A 84 -8.51 4.09 6.94
N LEU A 85 -8.64 5.40 6.80
CA LEU A 85 -9.33 6.25 7.77
C LEU A 85 -10.80 5.80 7.90
N ASN A 86 -11.28 5.65 9.13
CA ASN A 86 -12.61 5.09 9.43
C ASN A 86 -13.75 5.83 8.71
N THR A 87 -13.62 7.15 8.55
CA THR A 87 -14.62 8.00 7.89
C THR A 87 -14.78 7.72 6.40
N ILE A 88 -13.74 7.20 5.73
CA ILE A 88 -13.78 6.89 4.29
C ILE A 88 -13.90 5.41 3.98
N ARG A 89 -13.69 4.55 4.98
CA ARG A 89 -13.74 3.10 4.84
C ARG A 89 -14.99 2.56 4.13
N PRO A 90 -16.21 3.12 4.29
CA PRO A 90 -17.38 2.65 3.56
C PRO A 90 -17.25 2.78 2.03
N GLY A 91 -16.43 3.71 1.54
CA GLY A 91 -16.15 3.88 0.10
C GLY A 91 -15.02 3.02 -0.45
N VAL A 92 -14.32 2.28 0.41
CA VAL A 92 -13.14 1.49 0.01
C VAL A 92 -13.45 -0.01 0.09
N LYS A 93 -13.18 -0.72 -1.00
CA LYS A 93 -13.29 -2.19 -1.07
C LYS A 93 -11.91 -2.80 -1.34
N PHE A 94 -11.48 -3.71 -0.48
CA PHE A 94 -10.35 -4.58 -0.79
C PHE A 94 -10.76 -5.58 -1.87
N LEU A 95 -9.93 -5.72 -2.90
CA LEU A 95 -10.11 -6.73 -3.93
C LEU A 95 -9.32 -7.99 -3.57
N GLU A 96 -9.75 -9.10 -4.15
CA GLU A 96 -9.04 -10.37 -4.02
C GLU A 96 -7.61 -10.23 -4.55
N HIS A 97 -6.66 -10.81 -3.82
CA HIS A 97 -5.25 -10.82 -4.16
C HIS A 97 -4.73 -12.26 -4.02
N ALA A 98 -3.91 -12.69 -4.97
CA ALA A 98 -3.35 -14.04 -4.99
C ALA A 98 -2.04 -14.16 -4.21
N THR A 99 -1.43 -13.03 -3.82
CA THR A 99 -0.08 -12.98 -3.24
C THR A 99 -0.04 -12.02 -2.05
N ASN A 100 1.02 -12.12 -1.25
CA ASN A 100 1.28 -11.19 -0.16
C ASN A 100 2.16 -9.99 -0.58
N ASP A 101 2.37 -9.81 -1.89
CA ASP A 101 3.32 -8.84 -2.44
C ASP A 101 2.66 -7.58 -3.01
N PHE A 102 1.35 -7.63 -3.23
CA PHE A 102 0.55 -6.47 -3.57
C PHE A 102 -0.89 -6.64 -3.12
N ILE A 103 -1.61 -5.52 -3.00
CA ILE A 103 -3.03 -5.50 -2.67
C ILE A 103 -3.73 -4.41 -3.46
N TRP A 104 -4.91 -4.75 -3.97
CA TRP A 104 -5.76 -3.83 -4.69
C TRP A 104 -6.88 -3.29 -3.82
N LEU A 105 -7.10 -1.99 -3.91
CA LEU A 105 -8.27 -1.28 -3.39
C LEU A 105 -9.09 -0.76 -4.54
N LYS A 106 -10.41 -0.81 -4.41
CA LYS A 106 -11.35 -0.05 -5.23
C LYS A 106 -11.97 1.04 -4.38
N LEU A 107 -11.88 2.29 -4.85
CA LEU A 107 -12.56 3.45 -4.29
C LEU A 107 -13.81 3.73 -5.12
N ASP A 108 -14.95 3.74 -4.45
CA ASP A 108 -16.26 3.94 -5.07
C ASP A 108 -16.46 5.39 -5.51
N ARG A 109 -16.70 5.59 -6.81
CA ARG A 109 -16.90 6.91 -7.40
C ARG A 109 -18.04 7.68 -6.79
N THR A 110 -19.12 7.01 -6.36
CA THR A 110 -20.30 7.65 -5.80
C THR A 110 -20.01 8.15 -4.39
N PHE A 111 -19.28 7.36 -3.60
CA PHE A 111 -18.85 7.74 -2.26
C PHE A 111 -17.89 8.94 -2.29
N PHE A 112 -16.90 8.90 -3.19
CA PHE A 112 -15.84 9.92 -3.28
C PHE A 112 -16.15 11.09 -4.23
N GLY A 113 -17.24 11.04 -4.98
CA GLY A 113 -17.59 12.06 -5.97
C GLY A 113 -16.67 12.09 -7.20
N PHE A 114 -16.07 10.96 -7.57
CA PHE A 114 -15.22 10.83 -8.76
C PHE A 114 -16.08 10.61 -10.02
N GLN A 115 -15.49 10.85 -11.20
CA GLN A 115 -16.14 10.54 -12.48
C GLN A 115 -16.26 9.02 -12.71
N GLU A 116 -15.27 8.28 -12.24
CA GLU A 116 -15.17 6.83 -12.34
C GLU A 116 -14.49 6.26 -11.10
N ASP A 117 -14.56 4.94 -10.92
CA ASP A 117 -13.95 4.29 -9.77
C ASP A 117 -12.42 4.42 -9.85
N LEU A 118 -11.74 4.50 -8.70
CA LEU A 118 -10.28 4.50 -8.64
C LEU A 118 -9.78 3.18 -8.06
N TYR A 119 -8.89 2.51 -8.78
CA TYR A 119 -8.24 1.27 -8.40
C TYR A 119 -6.81 1.57 -7.98
N ILE A 120 -6.44 1.21 -6.74
CA ILE A 120 -5.12 1.47 -6.18
C ILE A 120 -4.44 0.14 -5.91
N CYS A 121 -3.28 -0.09 -6.52
CA CYS A 121 -2.42 -1.21 -6.21
C CYS A 121 -1.29 -0.73 -5.29
N PHE A 122 -1.30 -1.22 -4.05
CA PHE A 122 -0.13 -1.07 -3.19
C PHE A 122 0.79 -2.27 -3.36
N VAL A 123 2.05 -2.01 -3.70
CA VAL A 123 3.02 -3.05 -4.05
C VAL A 123 4.28 -2.99 -3.19
N TYR A 124 4.83 -4.17 -2.91
CA TYR A 124 6.22 -4.33 -2.49
C TYR A 124 6.87 -5.41 -3.35
N ASN A 125 7.51 -5.00 -4.44
CA ASN A 125 8.33 -5.89 -5.24
C ASN A 125 9.70 -6.02 -4.53
N PRO A 126 10.09 -7.21 -4.05
CA PRO A 126 11.35 -7.37 -3.34
C PRO A 126 12.55 -7.17 -4.28
N PRO A 127 13.73 -6.83 -3.75
CA PRO A 127 14.95 -6.85 -4.53
C PRO A 127 15.18 -8.22 -5.18
N GLU A 128 15.58 -8.23 -6.45
CA GLU A 128 15.81 -9.46 -7.24
C GLU A 128 16.83 -10.40 -6.60
N ASN A 129 17.82 -9.83 -5.92
CA ASN A 129 18.88 -10.55 -5.22
C ASN A 129 18.45 -11.09 -3.84
N SER A 130 17.22 -10.81 -3.38
CA SER A 130 16.73 -11.29 -2.10
C SER A 130 16.45 -12.80 -2.12
N SER A 131 16.59 -13.46 -0.96
CA SER A 131 16.26 -14.89 -0.83
C SER A 131 14.77 -15.19 -1.01
N TYR A 132 13.91 -14.19 -0.77
CA TYR A 132 12.47 -14.29 -1.00
C TYR A 132 12.18 -14.28 -2.51
N TYR A 133 12.72 -13.29 -3.24
CA TYR A 133 12.51 -13.17 -4.68
C TYR A 133 12.93 -14.43 -5.44
N ARG A 134 14.11 -14.98 -5.13
CA ARG A 134 14.61 -16.23 -5.76
C ARG A 134 13.74 -17.46 -5.52
N LYS A 135 12.82 -17.43 -4.56
CA LYS A 135 11.90 -18.54 -4.24
C LYS A 135 10.50 -18.31 -4.78
N LEU A 136 10.22 -17.14 -5.34
CA LEU A 136 8.93 -16.87 -5.99
C LEU A 136 8.78 -17.78 -7.20
N ASN A 137 7.61 -18.40 -7.32
CA ASN A 137 7.20 -19.19 -8.48
C ASN A 137 6.25 -18.40 -9.41
N TYR A 138 6.19 -17.07 -9.25
CA TYR A 138 5.39 -16.15 -10.03
C TYR A 138 6.15 -14.82 -10.23
N ASN A 139 5.76 -14.06 -11.24
CA ASN A 139 6.27 -12.73 -11.51
C ASN A 139 5.26 -11.67 -11.01
N ILE A 140 5.66 -10.88 -10.01
CA ILE A 140 4.80 -9.86 -9.39
C ILE A 140 4.34 -8.80 -10.41
N LEU A 141 5.25 -8.36 -11.28
CA LEU A 141 4.94 -7.30 -12.26
C LEU A 141 3.99 -7.81 -13.34
N GLU A 142 4.19 -9.03 -13.84
CA GLU A 142 3.29 -9.66 -14.81
C GLU A 142 1.87 -9.84 -14.24
N MET A 143 1.75 -10.21 -12.96
CA MET A 143 0.45 -10.30 -12.29
C MET A 143 -0.23 -8.93 -12.19
N ILE A 144 0.52 -7.88 -11.85
CA ILE A 144 0.00 -6.51 -11.78
C ILE A 144 -0.40 -6.01 -13.18
N GLU A 145 0.37 -6.31 -14.22
CA GLU A 145 0.05 -5.95 -15.62
C GLU A 145 -1.28 -6.58 -16.06
N ASN A 146 -1.49 -7.86 -15.75
CA ASN A 146 -2.76 -8.55 -16.01
C ASN A 146 -3.94 -7.90 -15.26
N ASP A 147 -3.74 -7.54 -14.00
CA ASP A 147 -4.75 -6.81 -13.21
C ASP A 147 -5.03 -5.40 -13.78
N ILE A 148 -4.00 -4.71 -14.30
CA ILE A 148 -4.14 -3.40 -14.95
C ILE A 148 -5.05 -3.52 -16.18
N VAL A 149 -4.83 -4.53 -17.04
CA VAL A 149 -5.67 -4.77 -18.21
C VAL A 149 -7.14 -4.98 -17.80
N LYS A 150 -7.37 -5.69 -16.69
CA LYS A 150 -8.72 -5.93 -16.16
C LYS A 150 -9.36 -4.66 -15.59
N TYR A 151 -8.67 -3.93 -14.71
CA TYR A 151 -9.27 -2.82 -13.97
C TYR A 151 -9.36 -1.52 -14.78
N SER A 152 -8.48 -1.33 -15.78
CA SER A 152 -8.49 -0.14 -16.65
C SER A 152 -9.77 0.00 -17.48
N GLN A 153 -10.51 -1.09 -17.65
CA GLN A 153 -11.82 -1.09 -18.33
C GLN A 153 -12.95 -0.51 -17.47
N SER A 154 -12.77 -0.46 -16.15
CA SER A 154 -13.81 -0.10 -15.17
C SER A 154 -13.53 1.18 -14.40
N GLY A 155 -12.32 1.73 -14.51
CA GLY A 155 -11.95 2.96 -13.84
C GLY A 155 -10.48 3.28 -13.98
N LYS A 156 -10.03 4.25 -13.20
CA LYS A 156 -8.64 4.70 -13.19
C LYS A 156 -7.77 3.83 -12.31
N ILE A 157 -6.47 3.81 -12.62
CA ILE A 157 -5.49 3.01 -11.90
C ILE A 157 -4.42 3.91 -11.29
N MET A 158 -4.05 3.60 -10.06
CA MET A 158 -2.88 4.11 -9.36
C MET A 158 -2.05 2.91 -8.89
N ILE A 159 -0.76 2.89 -9.25
CA ILE A 159 0.21 1.93 -8.70
C ILE A 159 1.12 2.70 -7.76
N ALA A 160 1.25 2.24 -6.52
CA ALA A 160 2.05 2.91 -5.51
C ALA A 160 2.78 1.90 -4.62
N GLY A 161 4.03 2.17 -4.31
CA GLY A 161 4.80 1.33 -3.40
C GLY A 161 6.26 1.25 -3.77
N ASP A 162 6.93 0.27 -3.20
CA ASP A 162 8.33 0.01 -3.47
C ASP A 162 8.45 -1.09 -4.53
N LEU A 163 8.79 -0.67 -5.75
CA LEU A 163 8.98 -1.57 -6.90
C LEU A 163 10.39 -2.16 -6.95
N ASN A 164 11.34 -1.70 -6.13
CA ASN A 164 12.76 -2.01 -6.24
C ASN A 164 13.33 -1.93 -7.68
N ALA A 165 12.70 -1.14 -8.53
CA ALA A 165 13.09 -0.91 -9.92
C ALA A 165 13.96 0.35 -9.98
N ARG A 166 15.27 0.18 -10.15
CA ARG A 166 16.17 1.31 -10.39
C ARG A 166 15.99 1.78 -11.84
N THR A 167 15.27 2.87 -12.05
CA THR A 167 15.05 3.46 -13.39
C THR A 167 16.21 4.35 -13.86
N ALA A 168 17.31 4.44 -13.10
CA ALA A 168 18.53 5.21 -13.34
C ALA A 168 18.37 6.75 -13.50
N CYS A 169 17.41 7.24 -14.30
CA CYS A 169 17.32 8.63 -14.75
C CYS A 169 15.92 9.28 -14.69
N GLU A 170 14.86 8.56 -14.31
CA GLU A 170 13.53 9.15 -14.09
C GLU A 170 13.07 8.88 -12.66
N ILE A 171 12.48 9.88 -12.01
CA ILE A 171 11.82 9.72 -10.70
C ILE A 171 10.88 8.52 -10.84
N GLY A 172 11.08 7.46 -10.04
CA GLY A 172 10.50 6.12 -10.20
C GLY A 172 8.99 6.03 -9.96
N PHE A 173 8.20 6.92 -10.55
CA PHE A 173 6.75 6.88 -10.63
C PHE A 173 6.35 6.80 -12.10
N ILE A 174 5.61 5.76 -12.48
CA ILE A 174 4.87 5.79 -13.75
C ILE A 174 3.65 6.67 -13.52
N PHE A 175 3.72 7.93 -13.97
CA PHE A 175 2.53 8.75 -14.15
C PHE A 175 1.79 8.28 -15.40
N HIS A 176 0.65 7.63 -15.24
CA HIS A 176 -0.44 7.88 -16.18
C HIS A 176 -1.13 9.16 -15.72
N TYR A 177 -0.96 10.23 -16.49
CA TYR A 177 -1.56 11.53 -16.22
C TYR A 177 -3.04 11.37 -15.91
N LEU A 178 -3.38 11.56 -14.65
CA LEU A 178 -4.73 11.81 -14.20
C LEU A 178 -4.71 13.16 -13.56
N THR A 179 -5.20 14.13 -14.30
CA THR A 179 -5.70 15.38 -13.73
C THR A 179 -6.97 15.04 -12.94
N ILE A 180 -6.81 14.33 -11.82
CA ILE A 180 -7.77 14.41 -10.73
C ILE A 180 -7.32 15.66 -9.98
N THR A 181 -8.13 16.69 -10.03
CA THR A 181 -7.90 17.95 -9.33
C THR A 181 -7.63 17.65 -7.85
N ASN A 182 -6.33 17.61 -7.52
CA ASN A 182 -5.72 17.57 -6.19
C ASN A 182 -5.63 16.20 -5.49
N VAL A 183 -4.82 15.29 -6.03
CA VAL A 183 -4.02 14.38 -5.19
C VAL A 183 -2.63 14.99 -5.03
N ILE A 184 -2.31 15.48 -3.82
CA ILE A 184 -0.93 15.82 -3.46
C ILE A 184 -0.31 14.52 -2.97
N LEU A 185 0.60 13.97 -3.77
CA LEU A 185 1.53 12.92 -3.34
C LEU A 185 2.63 13.63 -2.54
N VAL A 186 2.72 13.33 -1.24
CA VAL A 186 3.81 13.79 -0.35
C VAL A 186 4.69 12.59 -0.04
#